data_AF-A0AAN1SIY3-F1
#
_entry.id   AF-A0AAN1SIY3-F1
#
_cell.length_a   1.000
_cell.length_b   1.000
_cell.length_c   1.000
_cell.angle_alpha   90.00
_cell.angle_beta   90.00
_cell.angle_gamma   90.00
#
_symmetry.space_group_name_H-M   'P 1'
#
loop_
_entity.id
_entity.type
_entity.pdbx_description
1 polymer ?
#
loop_
_entity_poly.entity_id
_entity_poly.type
_entity_poly.pdbx_seq_one_letter_code
_entity_poly.pdbx_strand_id
1 'polypeptide(L)'
;MLAAFIYWGLILINIAWLALSLYFSIFYLVRKENGNLWVFGLLNVLSAVVLWVTMLIYHTWGWGITQYSSLIYLILGLLIGLTVIQAILGREPKNPKTA
;
A
#
# COMPACT_ATOMS: atom_id res chain seq x y z
N MET A 1 16.36 15.68 14.79
CA MET A 1 16.83 15.50 13.40
C MET A 1 16.60 14.07 12.90
N LEU A 2 17.07 13.03 13.60
CA LEU A 2 16.86 11.62 13.19
C LEU A 2 15.38 11.25 12.96
N ALA A 3 14.49 11.61 13.88
CA ALA A 3 13.05 11.36 13.73
C ALA A 3 12.45 11.98 12.46
N ALA A 4 12.95 13.14 12.01
CA ALA A 4 12.47 13.76 10.77
C ALA A 4 12.94 12.97 9.53
N PHE A 5 14.18 12.47 9.53
CA PHE A 5 14.68 11.64 8.43
C PHE A 5 13.91 10.32 8.31
N ILE A 6 13.64 9.66 9.43
CA ILE A 6 12.86 8.41 9.45
C ILE A 6 11.44 8.66 8.91
N TYR A 7 10.82 9.76 9.34
CA TYR A 7 9.47 10.15 8.91
C TYR A 7 9.37 10.34 7.40
N TRP A 8 10.23 11.19 6.85
CA TRP A 8 10.24 11.48 5.41
C TRP A 8 10.73 10.29 4.59
N GLY A 9 11.70 9.53 5.09
CA GLY A 9 12.18 8.31 4.46
C GLY A 9 11.06 7.28 4.28
N LEU A 10 10.25 7.06 5.33
CA LEU A 10 9.10 6.15 5.26
C LEU A 10 8.05 6.62 4.25
N ILE A 11 7.75 7.92 4.21
CA ILE A 11 6.83 8.49 3.23
C ILE A 11 7.33 8.23 1.80
N LEU A 12 8.59 8.55 1.52
CA LEU A 12 9.18 8.39 0.18
C LEU A 12 9.23 6.92 -0.25
N ILE A 13 9.60 6.01 0.66
CA ILE A 13 9.58 4.57 0.40
C ILE A 13 8.16 4.10 0.06
N ASN A 14 7.14 4.57 0.77
CA ASN A 14 5.76 4.19 0.50
C ASN A 14 5.24 4.78 -0.82
N ILE A 15 5.65 5.99 -1.20
CA ILE A 15 5.32 6.56 -2.51
C ILE A 15 5.95 5.72 -3.63
N ALA A 16 7.23 5.35 -3.49
CA ALA A 16 7.91 4.50 -4.45
C ALA A 16 7.26 3.11 -4.54
N TRP A 17 6.90 2.53 -3.39
CA TRP A 17 6.16 1.27 -3.32
C TRP A 17 4.81 1.36 -4.02
N LEU A 18 4.05 2.44 -3.79
CA LEU A 18 2.73 2.64 -4.40
C LEU A 18 2.83 2.72 -5.93
N ALA A 19 3.83 3.43 -6.45
CA ALA A 19 4.08 3.51 -7.88
C ALA A 19 4.43 2.13 -8.48
N LEU A 20 5.29 1.35 -7.81
CA LEU A 20 5.63 -0.02 -8.23
C LEU A 20 4.42 -0.95 -8.18
N SER A 21 3.66 -0.91 -7.09
CA SER A 21 2.47 -1.72 -6.89
C SER A 21 1.43 -1.44 -7.98
N LEU A 22 1.22 -0.16 -8.32
CA LEU A 22 0.35 0.23 -9.42
C LEU A 22 0.88 -0.23 -10.78
N TYR A 23 2.16 -0.03 -11.06
CA TYR A 23 2.80 -0.45 -12.31
C TYR A 23 2.65 -1.96 -12.53
N PHE A 24 3.00 -2.77 -11.54
CA PHE A 24 2.87 -4.23 -11.64
C PHE A 24 1.41 -4.66 -11.75
N SER A 25 0.49 -3.96 -11.08
CA SER A 25 -0.94 -4.24 -11.24
C SER A 25 -1.37 -4.11 -12.70
N ILE A 26 -1.02 -3.01 -13.36
CA ILE A 26 -1.32 -2.79 -14.77
C ILE A 26 -0.61 -3.84 -15.64
N PHE A 27 0.66 -4.13 -15.37
CA PHE A 27 1.47 -5.12 -16.09
C PHE A 27 0.82 -6.52 -16.11
N TYR A 28 0.34 -7.00 -14.96
CA TYR A 28 -0.29 -8.31 -14.83
C TYR A 28 -1.70 -8.34 -15.43
N LEU A 29 -2.47 -7.25 -15.29
CA LEU A 29 -3.79 -7.13 -15.91
C LEU A 29 -3.71 -7.20 -17.44
N VAL A 30 -2.75 -6.51 -18.05
CA VAL A 30 -2.54 -6.52 -19.51
C VAL A 30 -2.16 -7.92 -20.01
N ARG A 31 -1.42 -8.70 -19.20
CA ARG A 31 -1.00 -10.07 -19.52
C ARG A 31 -2.03 -11.14 -19.16
N LYS A 32 -3.16 -10.77 -18.54
CA LYS A 32 -4.17 -11.69 -18.00
C LYS A 32 -3.63 -12.65 -16.94
N GLU A 33 -2.59 -12.24 -16.22
CA GLU A 33 -1.96 -13.00 -15.13
C GLU A 33 -2.49 -12.51 -13.77
N ASN A 34 -3.81 -12.38 -13.66
CA ASN A 34 -4.47 -11.69 -12.56
C ASN A 34 -4.24 -12.33 -11.20
N GLY A 35 -4.03 -13.66 -11.12
CA GLY A 35 -3.79 -14.36 -9.85
C GLY A 35 -2.61 -13.79 -9.04
N ASN A 36 -1.63 -13.19 -9.73
CA ASN A 36 -0.46 -12.59 -9.07
C ASN A 36 -0.77 -11.25 -8.37
N LEU A 37 -1.92 -10.62 -8.66
CA LEU A 37 -2.33 -9.35 -8.05
C LEU A 37 -2.55 -9.46 -6.54
N TRP A 38 -2.88 -10.66 -6.04
CA TRP A 38 -3.14 -10.88 -4.62
C TRP A 38 -1.90 -10.63 -3.75
N VAL A 39 -0.71 -10.92 -4.27
CA VAL A 39 0.57 -10.66 -3.57
C VAL A 39 0.77 -9.16 -3.36
N PHE A 40 0.51 -8.34 -4.38
CA PHE A 40 0.60 -6.88 -4.25
C PHE A 40 -0.44 -6.32 -3.30
N GLY A 41 -1.65 -6.89 -3.29
CA GLY A 41 -2.68 -6.54 -2.30
C GLY A 41 -2.19 -6.79 -0.87
N LEU A 42 -1.65 -7.98 -0.60
CA LEU A 42 -1.12 -8.31 0.73
C LEU A 42 0.04 -7.39 1.13
N LEU A 43 0.97 -7.11 0.21
CA LEU A 43 2.10 -6.22 0.48
C LEU A 43 1.64 -4.77 0.71
N ASN A 44 0.62 -4.29 0.01
CA ASN A 44 0.01 -2.99 0.26
C ASN A 44 -0.59 -2.88 1.67
N VAL A 45 -1.25 -3.94 2.16
CA VAL A 45 -1.75 -4.01 3.55
C VAL A 45 -0.61 -3.93 4.55
N LEU A 46 0.47 -4.70 4.35
CA LEU A 46 1.64 -4.63 5.23
C LEU A 46 2.25 -3.23 5.25
N SER A 47 2.38 -2.60 4.08
CA SER A 47 2.86 -1.21 3.96
C SER A 47 1.97 -0.24 4.73
N ALA A 48 0.64 -0.39 4.61
CA ALA A 48 -0.33 0.44 5.32
C ALA A 48 -0.24 0.26 6.85
N VAL A 49 -0.06 -0.98 7.33
CA VAL A 49 0.12 -1.28 8.75
C VAL A 49 1.40 -0.62 9.29
N VAL A 50 2.52 -0.75 8.58
CA VAL A 50 3.79 -0.10 8.96
C VAL A 50 3.63 1.41 9.06
N LEU A 51 2.95 2.02 8.07
CA LEU A 51 2.73 3.46 8.03
C LEU A 51 1.79 3.93 9.15
N TRP A 52 0.75 3.15 9.47
CA TRP A 52 -0.15 3.41 10.59
C TRP A 52 0.53 3.30 11.96
N VAL A 53 1.33 2.24 12.18
CA VAL A 53 2.12 2.09 13.43
C VAL A 53 3.12 3.23 13.57
N THR A 54 3.78 3.63 12.48
CA THR A 54 4.67 4.79 12.50
C THR A 54 3.91 6.04 12.95
N MET A 55 2.72 6.28 12.40
CA MET A 55 1.90 7.41 12.82
C MET A 55 1.55 7.35 14.31
N LEU A 56 1.18 6.18 14.83
CA LEU A 56 0.88 5.96 16.25
C LEU A 56 2.08 6.34 17.14
N ILE A 57 3.29 5.90 16.78
CA ILE A 57 4.53 6.19 17.53
C ILE A 57 4.78 7.71 17.55
N TYR A 58 4.73 8.35 16.38
CA TYR A 58 5.00 9.78 16.24
C TYR A 58 3.96 10.65 16.98
N HIS A 59 2.70 10.19 17.01
CA HIS A 59 1.64 10.86 17.77
C HIS A 59 1.85 10.72 19.28
N THR A 60 2.20 9.51 19.75
CA THR A 60 2.35 9.21 21.18
C THR A 60 3.55 9.91 21.80
N TRP A 61 4.69 9.97 21.09
CA TRP A 61 5.94 10.49 21.65
C TRP A 61 6.17 11.98 21.39
N GLY A 62 5.23 12.66 20.72
CA GLY A 62 5.18 14.13 20.70
C GLY A 62 6.37 14.82 20.02
N TRP A 63 6.97 14.20 19.00
CA TRP A 63 8.17 14.72 18.33
C TRP A 63 7.99 16.02 17.53
N GLY A 64 6.80 16.64 17.55
CA GLY A 64 6.52 17.91 16.88
C GLY A 64 6.59 17.86 15.34
N ILE A 65 6.80 16.68 14.76
CA ILE A 65 6.83 16.45 13.32
C ILE A 65 5.39 16.22 12.87
N THR A 66 4.84 17.21 12.14
CA THR A 66 3.54 17.22 11.45
C THR A 66 2.57 16.13 11.91
N GLN A 67 2.01 16.31 13.11
CA GLN A 67 1.07 15.38 13.75
C GLN A 67 -0.25 15.18 12.94
N TYR A 68 -0.41 15.91 11.83
CA TYR A 68 -1.55 15.89 10.92
C TYR A 68 -1.12 15.92 9.44
N SER A 69 -0.22 15.04 9.00
CA SER A 69 0.08 14.97 7.56
C SER A 69 -1.06 14.34 6.78
N SER A 70 -1.85 15.18 6.12
CA SER A 70 -2.79 14.81 5.06
C SER A 70 -2.19 13.85 4.03
N LEU A 71 -0.87 13.94 3.80
CA LEU A 71 -0.12 13.05 2.93
C LEU A 71 -0.08 11.59 3.41
N ILE A 72 0.10 11.35 4.71
CA ILE A 72 0.10 9.98 5.27
C ILE A 72 -1.28 9.35 5.10
N TYR A 73 -2.33 10.11 5.42
CA TYR A 73 -3.70 9.64 5.23
C TYR A 73 -4.04 9.39 3.75
N LEU A 74 -3.55 10.22 2.84
CA LEU A 74 -3.68 10.01 1.41
C LEU A 74 -3.01 8.70 0.98
N ILE A 75 -1.77 8.47 1.40
CA ILE A 75 -1.03 7.24 1.07
C ILE A 75 -1.76 6.01 1.64
N LEU A 76 -2.24 6.06 2.87
CA LEU A 76 -3.05 4.98 3.46
C LEU A 76 -4.30 4.70 2.64
N GLY A 77 -5.06 5.74 2.28
CA GLY A 77 -6.25 5.61 1.45
C GLY A 77 -5.96 4.98 0.10
N LEU A 78 -4.86 5.37 -0.54
CA LEU A 78 -4.44 4.81 -1.83
C LEU A 78 -3.95 3.35 -1.70
N LEU A 79 -3.17 3.01 -0.67
CA LEU A 79 -2.72 1.63 -0.43
C LEU A 79 -3.90 0.69 -0.17
N ILE A 80 -4.84 1.10 0.68
CA ILE A 80 -6.04 0.31 0.99
C ILE A 80 -6.95 0.23 -0.24
N GLY A 81 -7.18 1.35 -0.95
CA GLY A 81 -7.98 1.38 -2.16
C GLY A 81 -7.41 0.46 -3.25
N LEU A 82 -6.09 0.52 -3.48
CA LEU A 82 -5.40 -0.33 -4.45
C LEU A 82 -5.45 -1.80 -4.02
N THR A 83 -5.32 -2.10 -2.72
CA THR A 83 -5.52 -3.45 -2.17
C THR A 83 -6.88 -4.01 -2.52
N VAL A 84 -7.96 -3.23 -2.31
CA VAL A 84 -9.33 -3.68 -2.62
C VAL A 84 -9.47 -3.95 -4.11
N ILE A 85 -8.96 -3.06 -4.96
CA ILE A 85 -8.95 -3.24 -6.42
C ILE A 85 -8.19 -4.53 -6.80
N GLN A 86 -6.99 -4.72 -6.29
CA GLN A 86 -6.17 -5.91 -6.54
C GLN A 86 -6.82 -7.20 -6.03
N ALA A 87 -7.51 -7.15 -4.88
CA ALA A 87 -8.23 -8.30 -4.34
C ALA A 87 -9.45 -8.67 -5.19
N ILE A 88 -10.15 -7.69 -5.77
CA ILE A 88 -11.27 -7.93 -6.69
C ILE A 88 -10.76 -8.45 -8.02
N LEU A 89 -9.78 -7.77 -8.63
CA LEU A 89 -9.25 -8.10 -9.94
C LEU A 89 -8.39 -9.37 -9.94
N GLY A 90 -7.76 -9.69 -8.82
CA GLY A 90 -6.93 -10.87 -8.63
C GLY A 90 -7.70 -12.14 -8.29
N ARG A 91 -9.03 -12.05 -8.10
CA ARG A 91 -9.87 -13.25 -8.10
C ARG A 91 -9.86 -13.84 -9.50
N GLU A 92 -9.32 -15.04 -9.64
CA GLU A 92 -9.52 -15.82 -10.86
C GLU A 92 -11.03 -16.07 -11.06
N PRO A 93 -11.56 -15.97 -12.30
CA PRO A 93 -12.89 -16.45 -12.57
C PRO A 93 -12.92 -17.95 -12.25
N LYS A 94 -13.74 -18.32 -11.27
CA LYS A 94 -14.01 -19.73 -10.94
C LYS A 94 -14.72 -20.34 -12.14
N ASN A 95 -13.97 -20.87 -13.10
CA ASN A 95 -14.54 -21.45 -14.30
C ASN A 95 -15.18 -22.79 -13.89
N PRO A 96 -16.52 -22.93 -13.82
CA PRO A 96 -17.17 -24.10 -13.24
C PRO A 96 -17.37 -25.22 -14.27
N LYS A 97 -16.58 -25.25 -15.36
CA LYS A 97 -16.76 -26.20 -16.46
C LYS A 97 -15.54 -27.07 -16.64
N THR A 98 -15.30 -27.97 -15.70
CA THR A 98 -14.63 -29.28 -15.90
C THR A 98 -14.61 -30.03 -14.56
N ALA A 99 -15.74 -30.69 -14.27
CA ALA A 99 -15.83 -31.85 -13.39
C ALA A 99 -16.80 -32.83 -14.07
#